data_AF-K0JT50-F1
#
_entry.id   AF-K0JT50-F1
#
_cell.length_a   1.000
_cell.length_b   1.000
_cell.length_c   1.000
_cell.angle_alpha   90.00
_cell.angle_beta   90.00
_cell.angle_gamma   90.00
#
_symmetry.space_group_name_H-M   'P 1'
#
loop_
_entity.id
_entity.type
_entity.pdbx_description
1 polymer ?
#
loop_
_entity_poly.entity_id
_entity_poly.type
_entity_poly.pdbx_seq_one_letter_code
_entity_poly.pdbx_strand_id
1 'polypeptide(L)'
;MAGYEIVAGTLDGHSKQLADLSARIEGAVQAAQTVSMPTDAYGILCQPFRMMLDPVESWGLQALQGAVEAMETAGNEVRGTVNQYREMEDSIRDSFQAGG
;
A
#
# COMPACT_ATOMS: atom_id res chain seq x y z
N MET A 1 21.68 22.08 13.96
CA MET A 1 20.22 21.93 14.11
C MET A 1 19.83 20.66 13.39
N ALA A 2 19.52 19.58 14.12
CA ALA A 2 18.88 18.40 13.54
C ALA A 2 17.37 18.64 13.67
N GLY A 3 16.80 19.33 12.68
CA GLY A 3 15.38 19.68 12.64
C GLY A 3 14.49 18.50 12.23
N TYR A 4 13.35 18.78 11.60
CA TYR A 4 12.41 17.77 11.09
C TYR A 4 13.03 16.78 10.09
N GLU A 5 14.23 17.04 9.57
CA GLU A 5 14.98 16.21 8.62
C GLU A 5 15.05 14.71 9.00
N ILE A 6 15.33 14.37 10.26
CA ILE A 6 15.42 12.96 10.70
C ILE A 6 14.04 12.29 10.71
N VAL A 7 13.01 13.03 11.13
CA VAL A 7 11.62 12.55 11.16
C VAL A 7 11.11 12.38 9.73
N ALA A 8 11.36 13.37 8.86
CA ALA A 8 11.04 13.34 7.45
C ALA A 8 11.72 12.16 6.73
N GLY A 9 13.01 11.91 7.01
CA GLY A 9 13.73 10.75 6.46
C GLY A 9 13.15 9.41 6.92
N THR A 10 12.75 9.31 8.19
CA THR A 10 12.13 8.08 8.73
C THR A 10 10.75 7.83 8.11
N LEU A 11 9.93 8.87 7.98
CA LEU A 11 8.61 8.80 7.36
C LEU A 11 8.71 8.47 5.86
N ASP A 12 9.67 9.05 5.14
CA ASP A 12 9.92 8.70 3.73
C ASP A 12 10.29 7.22 3.58
N GLY A 13 11.17 6.71 4.46
CA GLY A 13 11.51 5.29 4.54
C GLY A 13 10.29 4.39 4.77
N HIS A 14 9.41 4.76 5.69
CA HIS A 14 8.18 4.01 5.95
C HIS A 14 7.21 4.05 4.75
N SER A 15 7.06 5.20 4.08
CA SER A 15 6.22 5.30 2.88
C SER A 15 6.69 4.37 1.75
N LYS A 16 8.01 4.18 1.62
CA LYS A 16 8.61 3.24 0.66
C LYS A 16 8.32 1.79 1.03
N GLN A 17 8.36 1.45 2.33
CA GLN A 17 8.01 0.10 2.80
C GLN A 17 6.54 -0.23 2.56
N LEU A 18 5.63 0.75 2.78
CA LEU A 18 4.21 0.59 2.47
C LEU A 18 3.98 0.38 0.97
N ALA A 19 4.68 1.14 0.13
CA ALA A 19 4.60 0.98 -1.33
C ALA A 19 5.12 -0.39 -1.79
N ASP A 20 6.24 -0.88 -1.26
CA ASP A 20 6.77 -2.22 -1.58
C ASP A 20 5.80 -3.33 -1.17
N LEU A 21 5.22 -3.25 0.03
CA LEU A 21 4.25 -4.22 0.50
C LEU A 21 2.99 -4.21 -0.37
N SER A 22 2.48 -3.02 -0.71
CA SER A 22 1.32 -2.86 -1.59
C SER A 22 1.53 -3.54 -2.94
N ALA A 23 2.66 -3.26 -3.60
CA ALA A 23 3.00 -3.85 -4.89
C ALA A 23 3.10 -5.39 -4.85
N ARG A 24 3.60 -5.95 -3.74
CA ARG A 24 3.68 -7.41 -3.54
C ARG A 24 2.31 -8.05 -3.36
N ILE A 25 1.41 -7.41 -2.61
CA ILE A 25 0.04 -7.88 -2.43
C ILE A 25 -0.71 -7.79 -3.76
N GLU A 26 -0.55 -6.69 -4.50
CA GLU A 26 -1.15 -6.53 -5.81
C GLU A 26 -0.69 -7.62 -6.80
N GLY A 27 0.62 -7.92 -6.84
CA GLY A 27 1.14 -9.02 -7.64
C GLY A 27 0.55 -10.38 -7.25
N ALA A 28 0.34 -10.63 -5.95
CA ALA A 28 -0.30 -11.85 -5.47
C ALA A 28 -1.79 -11.92 -5.87
N VAL A 29 -2.51 -10.79 -5.82
CA VAL A 29 -3.91 -10.70 -6.28
C VAL A 29 -4.02 -10.95 -7.78
N GLN A 30 -3.15 -10.35 -8.59
CA GLN A 30 -3.12 -10.58 -10.04
C GLN A 30 -2.83 -12.05 -10.37
N ALA A 31 -1.90 -12.68 -9.64
CA ALA A 31 -1.63 -14.10 -9.77
C ALA A 31 -2.85 -14.95 -9.38
N ALA A 32 -3.54 -14.63 -8.28
CA ALA A 32 -4.75 -15.32 -7.85
C ALA A 32 -5.90 -15.20 -8.87
N GLN A 33 -6.08 -14.03 -9.48
CA GLN A 33 -7.07 -13.83 -10.55
C GLN A 33 -6.74 -14.63 -11.81
N THR A 34 -5.45 -14.77 -12.12
CA THR A 34 -4.99 -15.56 -13.28
C THR A 34 -5.12 -17.06 -13.04
N VAL A 35 -4.91 -17.51 -11.80
CA VAL A 35 -5.11 -18.89 -11.34
C VAL A 35 -6.53 -19.01 -10.77
N SER A 36 -7.54 -18.61 -11.54
CA SER A 36 -8.90 -19.08 -11.26
C SER A 36 -8.87 -20.60 -11.45
N MET A 37 -8.98 -21.36 -10.35
CA MET A 37 -8.82 -22.81 -10.36
C MET A 37 -9.72 -23.41 -11.44
N PRO A 38 -9.14 -23.99 -12.50
CA PRO A 38 -9.92 -24.46 -13.62
C PRO A 38 -10.74 -25.68 -13.15
N THR A 39 -11.99 -25.77 -13.58
CA THR A 39 -13.02 -26.69 -13.06
C THR A 39 -12.61 -28.17 -13.12
N ASP A 40 -11.65 -28.49 -13.98
CA ASP A 40 -10.97 -29.76 -14.21
C ASP A 40 -9.96 -30.16 -13.12
N ALA A 41 -9.50 -29.22 -12.27
CA ALA A 41 -8.66 -29.53 -11.11
C ALA A 41 -9.45 -30.19 -9.97
N TYR A 42 -10.76 -29.94 -9.91
CA TYR A 42 -11.67 -30.62 -9.01
C TYR A 42 -12.34 -31.78 -9.76
N GLY A 43 -12.00 -33.01 -9.41
CA GLY A 43 -12.72 -34.18 -9.94
C GLY A 43 -14.24 -34.03 -9.72
N ILE A 44 -15.05 -34.69 -10.55
CA ILE A 44 -16.54 -34.62 -10.57
C ILE A 44 -17.20 -34.60 -9.18
N LEU A 45 -16.59 -35.25 -8.17
CA LEU A 45 -17.09 -35.33 -6.80
C LEU A 45 -16.96 -34.02 -5.99
N CYS A 46 -16.02 -33.13 -6.34
CA CYS A 46 -15.74 -31.91 -5.58
C CYS A 46 -16.39 -30.65 -6.17
N GLN A 47 -17.06 -30.76 -7.32
CA GLN A 47 -17.76 -29.64 -7.97
C GLN A 47 -18.77 -28.90 -7.08
N PRO A 48 -19.60 -29.55 -6.22
CA PRO A 48 -20.53 -28.82 -5.37
C PRO A 48 -19.83 -28.01 -4.26
N PHE A 49 -18.61 -28.39 -3.84
CA PHE A 49 -17.83 -27.59 -2.90
C PHE A 49 -17.25 -26.32 -3.55
N ARG A 50 -16.98 -26.35 -4.86
CA ARG A 50 -16.52 -25.17 -5.60
C ARG A 50 -17.56 -24.04 -5.61
N MET A 51 -18.83 -24.36 -5.88
CA MET A 51 -19.91 -23.38 -5.87
C MET A 51 -20.09 -22.68 -4.51
N MET A 52 -19.73 -23.35 -3.40
CA MET A 52 -19.72 -22.74 -2.07
C MET A 52 -18.48 -21.88 -1.80
N LEU A 53 -17.38 -22.10 -2.53
CA LEU A 53 -16.12 -21.38 -2.37
C LEU A 53 -16.01 -20.14 -3.27
N ASP A 54 -16.73 -20.09 -4.39
CA ASP A 54 -16.81 -18.91 -5.27
C ASP A 54 -17.07 -17.59 -4.52
N PRO A 55 -18.06 -17.49 -3.61
CA PRO A 55 -18.29 -16.26 -2.86
C PRO A 55 -17.13 -15.94 -1.90
N VAL A 56 -16.52 -16.95 -1.27
CA VAL A 56 -15.39 -16.76 -0.34
C VAL A 56 -14.15 -16.25 -1.07
N GLU A 57 -13.87 -16.79 -2.26
CA GLU A 57 -12.79 -16.31 -3.14
C GLU A 57 -13.03 -14.85 -3.55
N SER A 58 -14.27 -14.51 -3.93
CA SER A 58 -14.63 -13.14 -4.30
C SER A 58 -14.46 -12.14 -3.14
N TRP A 59 -14.77 -12.54 -1.90
CA TRP A 59 -14.58 -11.71 -0.72
C TRP A 59 -13.10 -11.57 -0.37
N GLY A 60 -12.33 -12.65 -0.51
CA GLY A 60 -10.89 -12.64 -0.31
C GLY A 60 -10.19 -11.67 -1.27
N LEU A 61 -10.53 -11.73 -2.56
CA LEU A 61 -9.98 -10.82 -3.57
C LEU A 61 -10.35 -9.36 -3.28
N GLN A 62 -11.60 -9.07 -2.93
CA GLN A 62 -12.03 -7.72 -2.55
C GLN A 62 -11.32 -7.21 -1.29
N ALA A 63 -11.14 -8.05 -0.27
CA ALA A 63 -10.44 -7.69 0.94
C ALA A 63 -8.96 -7.37 0.67
N LEU A 64 -8.30 -8.16 -0.19
CA LEU A 64 -6.92 -7.90 -0.60
C LEU A 64 -6.81 -6.61 -1.41
N GLN A 65 -7.76 -6.34 -2.31
CA GLN A 65 -7.80 -5.09 -3.09
C GLN A 65 -7.96 -3.87 -2.16
N GLY A 66 -8.86 -3.95 -1.17
CA GLY A 66 -9.04 -2.88 -0.18
C GLY A 66 -7.82 -2.69 0.71
N ALA A 67 -7.08 -3.76 1.02
CA ALA A 67 -5.82 -3.67 1.75
C ALA A 67 -4.73 -2.92 0.95
N VAL A 68 -4.61 -3.19 -0.36
CA VAL A 68 -3.73 -2.46 -1.28
C VAL A 68 -4.06 -0.97 -1.28
N GLU A 69 -5.34 -0.62 -1.50
CA GLU A 69 -5.81 0.77 -1.53
C GLU A 69 -5.53 1.50 -0.20
N ALA A 70 -5.76 0.84 0.94
CA ALA A 70 -5.48 1.41 2.25
C ALA A 70 -3.97 1.67 2.47
N MET A 71 -3.11 0.74 2.02
CA MET A 71 -1.66 0.91 2.10
C MET A 71 -1.14 2.03 1.21
N GLU A 72 -1.67 2.17 -0.01
CA GLU A 72 -1.34 3.28 -0.91
C GLU A 72 -1.77 4.62 -0.31
N THR A 73 -2.99 4.69 0.22
CA THR A 73 -3.52 5.88 0.87
C THR A 73 -2.64 6.29 2.05
N ALA A 74 -2.32 5.36 2.95
CA ALA A 74 -1.44 5.62 4.08
C ALA A 74 -0.03 6.06 3.62
N GLY A 75 0.52 5.45 2.57
CA GLY A 75 1.81 5.84 1.99
C GLY A 75 1.80 7.27 1.43
N ASN A 76 0.71 7.65 0.76
CA ASN A 76 0.51 9.00 0.21
C ASN A 76 0.36 10.05 1.31
N GLU A 77 -0.40 9.76 2.37
CA GLU A 77 -0.55 10.65 3.52
C GLU A 77 0.79 10.89 4.22
N VAL A 78 1.58 9.83 4.45
CA VAL A 78 2.92 9.93 5.05
C VAL A 78 3.85 10.79 4.19
N ARG A 79 3.84 10.60 2.86
CA ARG A 79 4.60 11.47 1.94
C ARG A 79 4.13 12.91 2.00
N GLY A 80 2.82 13.14 2.11
CA GLY A 80 2.26 14.47 2.32
C GLY A 80 2.81 15.15 3.57
N THR A 81 2.87 14.43 4.69
CA THR A 81 3.47 14.92 5.94
C THR A 81 4.96 15.25 5.78
N VAL A 82 5.72 14.41 5.08
CA VAL A 82 7.14 14.67 4.79
C VAL A 82 7.33 15.98 4.02
N ASN A 83 6.50 16.23 3.00
CA ASN A 83 6.58 17.44 2.21
C ASN A 83 6.26 18.68 3.06
N GLN A 84 5.23 18.62 3.91
CA GLN A 84 4.89 19.71 4.82
C GLN A 84 6.03 20.06 5.78
N TYR A 85 6.73 19.05 6.31
CA TYR A 85 7.89 19.28 7.17
C TYR A 85 9.04 19.95 6.44
N ARG A 86 9.31 19.56 5.20
CA ARG A 86 10.36 20.19 4.37
C ARG A 86 10.01 21.64 4.03
N GLU A 87 8.78 21.90 3.60
CA GLU A 87 8.30 23.25 3.30
C GLU A 87 8.40 24.17 4.52
N MET A 88 8.09 23.66 5.72
CA MET A 88 8.21 24.44 6.95
C MET A 88 9.66 24.74 7.31
N GLU A 89 10.57 23.76 7.19
CA GLU A 89 12.01 23.96 7.40
C GLU A 89 12.61 24.97 6.41
N ASP A 90 12.24 24.87 5.12
CA ASP A 90 12.72 25.79 4.09
C ASP A 90 12.19 27.22 4.32
N SER A 91 10.92 27.38 4.67
CA SER A 91 10.33 28.68 5.02
C SER A 91 11.02 29.33 6.24
N ILE A 92 11.31 28.54 7.28
CA ILE A 92 12.05 29.02 8.44
C ILE A 92 13.48 29.41 8.03
N ARG A 93 14.17 28.59 7.24
CA ARG A 93 15.53 28.88 6.75
C ARG A 93 15.57 30.19 5.97
N ASP A 94 14.63 30.39 5.05
CA ASP A 94 14.53 31.61 4.23
C ASP A 94 14.29 32.85 5.10
N SER A 95 13.44 32.73 6.13
CA SER A 95 13.17 33.85 7.06
C SER A 95 14.42 34.27 7.85
N PHE A 96 15.26 33.30 8.25
CA PHE A 96 16.53 33.58 8.92
C PHE A 96 17.55 34.20 7.97
N GLN A 97 17.57 33.80 6.70
CA GLN A 97 18.48 34.36 5.70
C GLN A 97 18.08 35.77 5.25
N ALA A 98 16.79 36.10 5.25
CA ALA A 98 16.29 37.43 4.88
C ALA A 98 16.39 38.48 6.02
N GLY A 99 16.47 38.03 7.28
CA GLY A 99 16.56 38.90 8.46
C GLY A 99 17.98 39.13 9.00
N GLY A 100 19.00 38.52 8.38
CA GLY A 100 20.42 38.62 8.76
C GLY A 100 21.24 39.56 7.90
#